data_AF-A0A934BEC7-F1
#
_entry.id   AF-A0A934BEC7-F1
#
_cell.length_a   1.000
_cell.length_b   1.000
_cell.length_c   1.000
_cell.angle_alpha   90.00
_cell.angle_beta   90.00
_cell.angle_gamma   90.00
#
_symmetry.space_group_name_H-M   'P 1'
#
loop_
_entity.id
_entity.type
_entity.pdbx_description
1 polymer ?
#
loop_
_entity_poly.entity_id
_entity_poly.type
_entity_poly.pdbx_seq_one_letter_code
_entity_poly.pdbx_strand_id
1 'polypeptide(L)' 'MSKDKRIFDIEERLIDFAVRIIRTAESLPKTRAGNHIAGQLIRCGTSPAPNYGEAQSAESRSDFIH' A
#
# COMPACT_ATOMS: atom_id res chain seq x y z
N MET A 1 -14.87 -6.65 -31.60
CA MET A 1 -14.67 -7.14 -30.22
C MET A 1 -14.69 -5.95 -29.29
N SER A 2 -15.72 -5.84 -28.45
CA SER A 2 -15.79 -4.80 -27.43
C SER A 2 -14.59 -4.98 -26.51
N LYS A 3 -13.75 -3.95 -26.36
CA LYS A 3 -12.70 -3.95 -25.34
C LYS A 3 -13.44 -3.87 -24.00
N ASP A 4 -13.57 -5.00 -23.31
CA ASP A 4 -13.99 -5.00 -21.91
C ASP A 4 -13.13 -3.98 -21.16
N LYS A 5 -13.81 -2.97 -20.61
CA LYS A 5 -13.17 -1.89 -19.86
C LYS A 5 -12.69 -2.52 -18.55
N ARG A 6 -11.43 -2.95 -18.51
CA ARG A 6 -10.83 -3.44 -17.26
C ARG A 6 -10.93 -2.34 -16.22
N ILE A 7 -11.71 -2.60 -15.18
CA ILE A 7 -11.77 -1.74 -14.00
C ILE A 7 -10.52 -2.07 -13.19
N PHE A 8 -9.64 -1.08 -13.03
CA PHE A 8 -8.46 -1.21 -12.17
C PHE A 8 -8.82 -0.62 -10.81
N ASP A 9 -9.02 -1.49 -9.83
CA ASP A 9 -9.37 -1.19 -8.43
C ASP A 9 -8.13 -1.14 -7.52
N ILE A 10 -6.96 -0.82 -8.10
CA ILE A 10 -5.67 -0.92 -7.40
C ILE A 10 -5.63 -0.01 -6.17
N GLU A 11 -6.16 1.20 -6.27
CA GLU A 11 -6.23 2.13 -5.13
C GLU A 11 -6.97 1.52 -3.94
N GLU A 12 -8.18 1.01 -4.18
CA GLU A 12 -9.02 0.39 -3.15
C GLU A 12 -8.33 -0.84 -2.55
N ARG A 13 -7.72 -1.69 -3.38
CA ARG A 13 -6.96 -2.85 -2.93
C ARG A 13 -5.74 -2.49 -2.09
N LEU A 14 -5.06 -1.39 -2.40
CA LEU A 14 -3.91 -0.91 -1.62
C LEU A 14 -4.34 -0.30 -0.28
N ILE A 15 -5.48 0.39 -0.24
CA ILE A 15 -6.08 0.89 1.00
C ILE A 15 -6.47 -0.29 1.90
N ASP A 16 -7.18 -1.29 1.36
CA ASP A 16 -7.56 -2.49 2.11
C ASP A 16 -6.34 -3.27 2.62
N PHE A 17 -5.28 -3.34 1.80
CA PHE A 17 -4.02 -3.94 2.20
C PHE A 17 -3.38 -3.19 3.37
N ALA A 18 -3.31 -1.85 3.31
CA ALA A 18 -2.79 -1.02 4.39
C ALA A 18 -3.56 -1.23 5.71
N VAL A 19 -4.89 -1.30 5.66
CA VAL A 19 -5.74 -1.59 6.83
C VAL A 19 -5.43 -2.96 7.43
N ARG A 20 -5.23 -3.99 6.59
CA ARG A 20 -4.86 -5.34 7.05
C ARG A 20 -3.49 -5.36 7.71
N ILE A 21 -2.52 -4.61 7.18
CA ILE A 21 -1.19 -4.48 7.78
C ILE A 21 -1.28 -3.83 9.16
N ILE A 22 -2.04 -2.74 9.30
CA ILE A 22 -2.23 -2.05 10.58
C ILE A 22 -2.80 -3.02 11.62
N ARG A 23 -3.90 -3.71 11.29
CA ARG A 23 -4.51 -4.72 12.17
C ARG A 23 -3.53 -5.83 12.56
N THR A 24 -2.71 -6.27 11.61
CA THR A 24 -1.68 -7.29 11.87
C THR A 24 -0.62 -6.77 12.83
N ALA A 25 -0.11 -5.55 12.60
CA ALA A 25 0.90 -4.93 13.46
C ALA A 25 0.37 -4.70 14.89
N GLU A 26 -0.89 -4.30 15.03
CA GLU A 26 -1.56 -4.12 16.32
C GLU A 26 -1.79 -5.43 17.09
N SER A 27 -1.88 -6.56 16.37
CA SER A 27 -2.04 -7.89 16.98
C SER A 27 -0.75 -8.46 17.57
N LEU A 28 0.41 -7.84 17.28
CA LEU A 28 1.70 -8.35 17.76
C LEU A 28 1.86 -8.16 19.28
N PRO A 29 2.57 -9.08 19.96
CA PRO A 29 2.86 -8.93 21.39
C PRO A 29 3.58 -7.62 21.70
N LYS A 30 3.22 -6.98 22.82
CA LYS A 30 3.84 -5.72 23.31
C LYS A 30 5.22 -5.94 23.92
N THR A 31 6.11 -6.61 23.20
CA THR A 31 7.52 -6.81 23.54
C THR A 31 8.40 -5.88 22.71
N ARG A 32 9.68 -5.72 23.09
CA ARG A 32 10.63 -4.92 22.30
C ARG A 32 10.74 -5.42 20.85
N ALA A 33 10.77 -6.74 20.66
CA ALA A 33 10.82 -7.34 19.33
C ALA A 33 9.50 -7.14 18.57
N GLY A 34 8.35 -7.36 19.22
CA GLY A 34 7.04 -7.15 18.61
C GLY A 34 6.84 -5.70 18.15
N ASN A 35 7.19 -4.72 19.00
CA ASN A 35 7.11 -3.30 18.65
C ASN A 35 8.06 -2.93 17.50
N HIS A 36 9.26 -3.50 17.46
CA HIS A 36 10.21 -3.26 16.37
C HIS A 36 9.65 -3.75 15.02
N ILE A 37 9.11 -4.97 14.99
CA ILE A 37 8.52 -5.55 13.77
C ILE A 37 7.24 -4.82 13.38
N ALA A 38 6.37 -4.48 14.35
CA ALA A 38 5.16 -3.70 14.10
C ALA A 38 5.46 -2.36 13.40
N GLY A 39 6.47 -1.64 13.87
CA GLY A 39 6.90 -0.38 13.25
C GLY A 39 7.41 -0.56 11.81
N GLN A 40 8.17 -1.63 11.55
CA GLN A 40 8.61 -1.94 10.18
C GLN A 40 7.44 -2.28 9.26
N LEU A 41 6.50 -3.13 9.73
CA LEU A 41 5.32 -3.53 8.98
C LEU A 41 4.43 -2.33 8.63
N ILE A 42 4.15 -1.46 9.60
CA ILE A 42 3.34 -0.26 9.34
C ILE A 42 4.01 0.59 8.26
N ARG A 43 5.32 0.87 8.39
CA ARG A 43 6.02 1.73 7.42
C ARG A 43 6.05 1.15 6.00
N CYS A 44 6.38 -0.13 5.84
CA CYS A 44 6.52 -0.73 4.51
C CYS A 44 5.17 -1.15 3.90
N GLY A 45 4.19 -1.51 4.72
CA GLY A 45 2.92 -2.05 4.25
C GLY A 45 1.87 -0.98 3.95
N THR A 46 2.00 0.24 4.50
CA THR A 46 1.10 1.35 4.17
C THR A 46 1.63 2.27 3.07
N SER A 47 2.94 2.24 2.77
CA SER A 47 3.54 3.07 1.72
C SER A 47 3.06 2.82 0.29
N PRO A 48 2.57 1.62 -0.11
CA PRO A 48 2.13 1.41 -1.49
C PRO A 48 0.94 2.28 -1.92
N ALA A 49 -0.02 2.56 -1.02
CA ALA A 49 -1.20 3.36 -1.34
C ALA A 49 -0.85 4.82 -1.74
N PRO A 50 -0.07 5.59 -0.95
CA PRO A 50 0.36 6.93 -1.36
C PRO A 50 1.31 6.88 -2.56
N ASN A 51 2.24 5.92 -2.65
CA ASN A 51 3.13 5.80 -3.81
C ASN A 51 2.33 5.57 -5.11
N TYR A 52 1.23 4.80 -5.04
CA TYR A 52 0.33 4.65 -6.17
C TYR A 52 -0.39 5.96 -6.54
N GLY A 53 -0.81 6.74 -5.55
CA GLY A 53 -1.39 8.07 -5.78
C GLY A 53 -0.40 9.05 -6.43
N GLU A 54 0.86 9.02 -6.01
CA GLU A 54 1.96 9.79 -6.61
C GLU A 54 2.19 9.35 -8.05
N ALA A 55 2.31 8.04 -8.30
CA ALA A 55 2.48 7.51 -9.66
C ALA A 55 1.31 7.90 -10.57
N GLN A 56 0.06 7.85 -10.08
CA GLN A 56 -1.12 8.28 -10.84
C GLN A 56 -1.12 9.78 -11.16
N SER A 57 -0.39 10.58 -10.38
CA SER A 57 -0.24 12.03 -10.57
C SER A 57 0.98 12.40 -11.41
N ALA A 58 1.76 11.40 -11.87
CA ALA A 58 3.00 11.61 -12.59
C ALA A 58 2.78 12.35 -13.93
N GLU A 59 3.65 13.33 -14.22
CA GLU A 59 3.52 14.18 -15.41
C GLU A 59 4.14 13.56 -16.66
N SER A 60 4.89 12.46 -16.51
CA SER A 60 5.54 11.76 -17.61
C SER A 60 5.65 10.26 -17.34
N ARG A 61 5.88 9.47 -18.39
CA ARG A 61 6.07 8.02 -18.26
C ARG A 61 7.33 7.67 -17.45
N SER A 62 8.37 8.50 -17.51
CA SER A 62 9.57 8.34 -16.69
C SER A 62 9.30 8.61 -15.21
N ASP A 63 8.45 9.59 -14.92
CA ASP A 63 8.03 9.97 -13.56
C ASP A 63 7.13 8.89 -12.94
N PHE A 64 6.26 8.26 -13.76
CA PHE A 64 5.42 7.14 -13.33
C PHE A 64 6.19 5.89 -12.88
N ILE A 65 7.39 5.64 -13.40
CA ILE A 65 8.16 4.39 -13.19
C ILE A 65 9.15 4.49 -12.00
N HIS A 66 9.40 5.71 -11.51
CA HIS A 66 10.48 6.04 -10.56
C HIS A 66 10.39 5.25 -9.25
#